data_AF-A0A7V9B950-F1
#
_entry.id   AF-A0A7V9B950-F1
#
_cell.length_a   1.000
_cell.length_b   1.000
_cell.length_c   1.000
_cell.angle_alpha   90.00
_cell.angle_beta   90.00
_cell.angle_gamma   90.00
#
_symmetry.space_group_name_H-M   'P 1'
#
loop_
_entity.id
_entity.type
_entity.pdbx_description
1 polymer ?
#
loop_
_entity_poly.entity_id
_entity_poly.type
_entity_poly.pdbx_seq_one_letter_code
_entity_poly.pdbx_strand_id
1 'polypeptide(L)'
;MTLKQRVSQALAPVGADRFQRSDGDIVQFRRKGAGATDFVLRHGESSQRFVAVRPANVDAAALSGYVGTYYSADLDTRITVVRQGDTLAMRQPFGVEWVLRSSFADGFNTRLRGTTTFVFERAADSQVIGFSAWVYGARNILFVKEK
;
A
#
# COMPACT_ATOMS: atom_id res chain seq x y z
N MET A 1 -1.54 -9.29 -13.15
CA MET A 1 -0.83 -8.27 -13.95
C MET A 1 -0.38 -7.14 -13.04
N THR A 2 0.81 -6.56 -13.25
CA THR A 2 1.40 -5.55 -12.34
C THR A 2 1.92 -4.38 -13.15
N LEU A 3 1.42 -3.18 -12.88
CA LEU A 3 2.02 -1.95 -13.40
C LEU A 3 3.38 -1.76 -12.71
N LYS A 4 4.44 -1.62 -13.51
CA LYS A 4 5.78 -1.38 -12.99
C LYS A 4 6.06 0.12 -13.00
N GLN A 5 6.40 0.65 -11.84
CA GLN A 5 6.85 2.03 -11.72
C GLN A 5 8.10 2.24 -12.59
N ARG A 6 8.22 3.41 -13.23
CA ARG A 6 9.34 3.83 -14.10
C ARG A 6 9.45 3.13 -15.46
N VAL A 7 8.44 2.37 -15.87
CA VAL A 7 8.34 1.92 -17.27
C VAL A 7 7.40 2.87 -18.00
N SER A 8 7.89 3.50 -19.06
CA SER A 8 7.04 4.31 -19.94
C SER A 8 6.19 3.39 -20.80
N GLN A 9 4.89 3.65 -20.85
CA GLN A 9 3.97 2.96 -21.75
C GLN A 9 3.19 3.99 -22.55
N ALA A 10 3.22 3.85 -23.88
CA ALA A 10 2.43 4.68 -24.76
C ALA A 10 0.95 4.33 -24.65
N LEU A 11 0.10 5.36 -24.60
CA LEU A 11 -1.35 5.25 -24.50
C LEU A 11 -1.98 5.97 -25.70
N ALA A 12 -2.78 5.25 -26.50
CA ALA A 12 -3.51 5.83 -27.62
C ALA A 12 -4.85 6.39 -27.13
N PRO A 13 -5.20 7.67 -27.40
CA PRO A 13 -6.49 8.21 -26.98
C PRO A 13 -7.64 7.54 -27.73
N VAL A 14 -8.67 7.12 -27.00
CA VAL A 14 -9.93 6.56 -27.55
C VAL A 14 -11.18 7.30 -27.03
N GLY A 15 -10.98 8.35 -26.23
CA GLY A 15 -12.01 9.23 -25.69
C GLY A 15 -11.38 10.23 -24.71
N ALA A 16 -12.18 11.18 -24.19
CA ALA A 16 -11.68 12.29 -23.37
C ALA A 16 -10.80 11.85 -22.17
N ASP A 17 -11.23 10.82 -21.45
CA ASP A 17 -10.49 10.22 -20.32
C ASP A 17 -10.22 8.73 -20.53
N ARG A 18 -10.26 8.27 -21.77
CA ARG A 18 -10.11 6.85 -22.11
C ARG A 18 -8.97 6.67 -23.09
N PHE A 19 -8.09 5.74 -22.76
CA PHE A 19 -6.91 5.45 -23.56
C PHE A 19 -6.76 3.94 -23.72
N GLN A 20 -6.21 3.52 -24.85
CA GLN A 20 -5.92 2.14 -25.17
C GLN A 20 -4.42 1.89 -25.09
N ARG A 21 -4.05 0.78 -24.44
CA ARG A 21 -2.68 0.25 -24.40
C ARG A 21 -2.43 -0.63 -25.63
N SER A 22 -1.17 -0.89 -25.94
CA SER A 22 -0.77 -1.75 -27.07
C SER A 22 -1.25 -3.20 -26.94
N ASP A 23 -1.58 -3.66 -25.74
CA ASP A 23 -2.15 -4.97 -25.45
C ASP A 23 -3.69 -5.01 -25.56
N GLY A 24 -4.31 -3.89 -25.97
CA GLY A 24 -5.75 -3.77 -26.15
C GLY A 24 -6.51 -3.29 -24.91
N ASP A 25 -5.85 -3.21 -23.74
CA ASP A 25 -6.48 -2.79 -22.50
C ASP A 25 -6.96 -1.33 -22.56
N ILE A 26 -8.07 -1.07 -21.89
CA ILE A 26 -8.63 0.28 -21.74
C ILE A 26 -8.28 0.84 -20.36
N VAL A 27 -7.56 1.96 -20.36
CA VAL A 27 -7.31 2.79 -19.20
C VAL A 27 -8.32 3.93 -19.20
N GLN A 28 -9.13 4.04 -18.14
CA GLN A 28 -10.02 5.17 -17.93
C GLN A 28 -9.58 5.98 -16.72
N PHE A 29 -9.14 7.21 -16.94
CA PHE A 29 -8.77 8.11 -15.85
C PHE A 29 -10.01 8.77 -15.25
N ARG A 30 -9.94 9.06 -13.94
CA ARG A 30 -10.83 9.99 -13.26
C ARG A 30 -9.99 11.14 -12.73
N ARG A 31 -10.44 12.36 -12.98
CA ARG A 31 -9.70 13.57 -12.65
C ARG A 31 -10.45 14.42 -11.63
N LYS A 32 -9.70 15.12 -10.79
CA LYS A 32 -10.19 16.20 -9.93
C LYS A 32 -9.25 17.39 -10.12
N GLY A 33 -9.76 18.45 -10.76
CA GLY A 33 -8.92 19.56 -11.22
C GLY A 33 -7.93 19.12 -12.30
N ALA A 34 -6.67 19.56 -12.21
CA ALA A 34 -5.63 19.25 -13.19
C ALA A 34 -5.03 17.84 -13.07
N GLY A 35 -5.29 17.12 -11.98
CA GLY A 35 -4.68 15.81 -11.69
C GLY A 35 -5.65 14.63 -11.81
N ALA A 36 -5.13 13.47 -12.23
CA ALA A 36 -5.86 12.20 -12.11
C ALA A 36 -5.86 11.73 -10.65
N THR A 37 -7.04 11.40 -10.11
CA THR A 37 -7.22 10.87 -8.74
C THR A 37 -7.16 9.35 -8.69
N ASP A 38 -7.61 8.71 -9.77
CA ASP A 38 -7.59 7.28 -9.95
C ASP A 38 -7.73 6.94 -11.43
N PHE A 39 -7.45 5.69 -11.78
CA PHE A 39 -7.83 5.14 -13.07
C PHE A 39 -8.35 3.71 -12.92
N VAL A 40 -9.16 3.30 -13.87
CA VAL A 40 -9.62 1.93 -14.00
C VAL A 40 -8.96 1.33 -15.24
N LEU A 41 -8.28 0.20 -15.05
CA LEU A 41 -7.73 -0.62 -16.12
C LEU A 41 -8.71 -1.75 -16.40
N ARG A 42 -9.17 -1.89 -17.64
CA ARG A 42 -10.07 -2.96 -18.07
C ARG A 42 -9.37 -3.87 -19.08
N HIS A 43 -9.50 -5.17 -18.83
CA HIS A 43 -9.02 -6.25 -19.70
C HIS A 43 -10.17 -7.26 -19.88
N GLY A 44 -10.79 -7.27 -21.06
CA GLY A 44 -12.03 -8.01 -21.29
C GLY A 44 -13.12 -7.59 -20.29
N GLU A 45 -13.69 -8.56 -19.57
CA GLU A 45 -14.68 -8.34 -18.51
C GLU A 45 -14.06 -7.96 -17.15
N SER A 46 -12.75 -8.11 -16.99
CA SER A 46 -12.07 -7.80 -15.74
C SER A 46 -11.74 -6.31 -15.63
N SER A 47 -11.83 -5.77 -14.41
CA SER A 47 -11.41 -4.39 -14.14
C SER A 47 -10.62 -4.27 -12.84
N GLN A 48 -9.63 -3.39 -12.85
CA GLN A 48 -8.79 -3.07 -11.70
C GLN A 48 -8.77 -1.56 -11.51
N ARG A 49 -9.02 -1.11 -10.28
CA ARG A 49 -8.95 0.30 -9.92
C ARG A 49 -7.61 0.60 -9.26
N PHE A 50 -6.97 1.68 -9.71
CA PHE A 50 -5.72 2.18 -9.18
C PHE A 50 -5.95 3.61 -8.69
N VAL A 51 -5.60 3.88 -7.43
CA VAL A 51 -5.81 5.19 -6.82
C VAL A 51 -4.46 5.89 -6.70
N ALA A 52 -4.44 7.20 -6.98
CA ALA A 52 -3.26 8.01 -6.78
C ALA A 52 -2.96 8.12 -5.27
N VAL A 53 -1.72 7.83 -4.90
CA VAL A 53 -1.24 7.89 -3.51
C VAL A 53 -0.03 8.79 -3.43
N ARG A 54 0.18 9.39 -2.25
CA ARG A 54 1.39 10.18 -1.98
C ARG A 54 2.63 9.27 -2.03
N PRO A 55 3.80 9.78 -2.45
CA PRO A 55 5.04 9.01 -2.43
C PRO A 55 5.40 8.58 -1.00
N ALA A 56 6.15 7.48 -0.89
CA ALA A 56 6.68 7.03 0.39
C ALA A 56 7.56 8.11 1.03
N ASN A 57 7.39 8.33 2.33
CA ASN A 57 8.30 9.11 3.15
C ASN A 57 9.16 8.13 3.96
N VAL A 58 10.49 8.22 3.83
CA VAL A 58 11.48 7.38 4.52
C VAL A 58 12.34 8.18 5.51
N ASP A 59 11.94 9.42 5.80
CA ASP A 59 12.62 10.30 6.74
C ASP A 59 12.57 9.69 8.14
N ALA A 60 13.67 9.81 8.89
CA ALA A 60 13.83 9.23 10.22
C ALA A 60 12.67 9.56 11.17
N ALA A 61 12.21 10.81 11.21
CA ALA A 61 11.10 11.25 12.04
C ALA A 61 9.76 10.63 11.61
N ALA A 62 9.53 10.50 10.29
CA ALA A 62 8.34 9.86 9.76
C ALA A 62 8.31 8.36 10.12
N LEU A 63 9.45 7.66 9.99
CA LEU A 63 9.59 6.25 10.32
C LEU A 63 9.34 5.99 11.81
N SER A 64 9.84 6.85 12.70
CA SER A 64 9.61 6.73 14.14
C SER A 64 8.12 6.75 14.52
N GLY A 65 7.26 7.43 13.75
CA GLY A 65 5.82 7.47 14.00
C GLY A 65 5.11 6.11 13.89
N TYR A 66 5.68 5.17 13.13
CA TYR A 66 5.13 3.83 12.95
C TYR A 66 5.59 2.84 14.02
N VAL A 67 6.61 3.17 14.81
CA VAL A 67 7.13 2.28 15.86
C VAL A 67 6.07 2.10 16.96
N GLY A 68 5.93 0.87 17.44
CA GLY A 68 4.99 0.50 18.50
C GLY A 68 4.55 -0.96 18.41
N THR A 69 3.75 -1.38 19.39
CA THR A 69 3.09 -2.69 19.36
C THR A 69 1.66 -2.51 18.88
N TYR A 70 1.20 -3.45 18.06
CA TYR A 70 -0.12 -3.44 17.46
C TYR A 70 -0.79 -4.78 17.70
N TYR A 71 -2.07 -4.74 18.05
CA TYR A 71 -2.86 -5.91 18.39
C TYR A 71 -4.01 -6.11 17.40
N SER A 72 -4.20 -7.34 16.95
CA SER A 72 -5.38 -7.76 16.18
C SER A 72 -6.28 -8.61 17.05
N ALA A 73 -7.51 -8.17 17.27
CA ALA A 73 -8.52 -8.93 18.01
C ALA A 73 -8.95 -10.20 17.24
N ASP A 74 -9.04 -10.11 15.92
CA ASP A 74 -9.48 -11.22 15.06
C ASP A 74 -8.49 -12.39 15.07
N LEU A 75 -7.19 -12.11 15.28
CA LEU A 75 -6.13 -13.11 15.30
C LEU A 75 -5.57 -13.38 16.70
N ASP A 76 -6.04 -12.66 17.71
CA ASP A 76 -5.47 -12.61 19.07
C ASP A 76 -3.92 -12.56 19.04
N THR A 77 -3.38 -11.64 18.24
CA THR A 77 -1.95 -11.60 17.93
C THR A 77 -1.40 -10.18 18.02
N ARG A 78 -0.17 -10.07 18.55
CA ARG A 78 0.60 -8.83 18.58
C ARG A 78 1.71 -8.81 17.54
N ILE A 79 1.91 -7.65 16.93
CA ILE A 79 3.04 -7.35 16.05
C ILE A 79 3.71 -6.09 16.58
N THR A 80 5.03 -6.16 16.78
CA THR A 80 5.83 -4.98 17.12
C THR A 80 6.52 -4.46 15.87
N VAL A 81 6.30 -3.19 15.55
CA VAL A 81 7.03 -2.47 14.50
C VAL A 81 8.21 -1.77 15.15
N VAL A 82 9.40 -2.04 14.65
CA VAL A 82 10.64 -1.42 15.10
C VAL A 82 11.31 -0.69 13.93
N ARG A 83 12.14 0.29 14.26
CA ARG A 83 13.01 0.95 13.29
C ARG A 83 14.38 0.28 13.25
N GLN A 84 14.93 0.12 12.05
CA GLN A 84 16.28 -0.39 11.80
C GLN A 84 16.96 0.51 10.76
N GLY A 85 17.77 1.45 11.24
CA GLY A 85 18.36 2.48 10.39
C GLY A 85 17.26 3.27 9.67
N ASP A 86 17.24 3.21 8.34
CA ASP A 86 16.27 3.91 7.49
C ASP A 86 15.14 3.00 6.99
N THR A 87 14.90 1.90 7.71
CA THR A 87 13.82 0.95 7.41
C THR A 87 13.01 0.62 8.65
N LEU A 88 11.85 0.00 8.44
CA LEU A 88 11.04 -0.59 9.49
C LEU A 88 11.14 -2.11 9.40
N ALA A 89 11.00 -2.78 10.53
CA ALA A 89 10.85 -4.22 10.62
C ALA A 89 9.63 -4.55 11.49
N MET A 90 8.86 -5.57 11.09
CA MET A 90 7.82 -6.15 11.91
C MET A 90 8.34 -7.40 12.61
N ARG A 91 8.01 -7.53 13.89
CA ARG A 91 8.38 -8.66 14.75
C ARG A 91 7.13 -9.28 15.35
N GLN A 92 7.07 -10.60 15.35
CA GLN A 92 6.15 -11.34 16.20
C GLN A 92 6.92 -11.92 17.40
N PRO A 93 6.28 -12.09 18.57
CA PRO A 93 6.93 -12.52 19.82
C PRO A 93 7.79 -13.80 19.70
N PHE A 94 7.43 -14.72 18.79
CA PHE A 94 8.14 -15.97 18.54
C PHE A 94 8.45 -16.19 17.05
N GLY A 95 8.50 -15.09 16.29
CA GLY A 95 8.48 -15.12 14.83
C GLY A 95 9.75 -14.57 14.17
N VAL A 96 9.76 -14.73 12.86
CA VAL A 96 10.75 -14.14 11.97
C VAL A 96 10.53 -12.63 11.90
N GLU A 97 11.63 -11.87 11.88
CA GLU A 97 11.59 -10.44 11.62
C GLU A 97 11.42 -10.16 10.12
N TRP A 98 10.51 -9.26 9.79
CA TRP A 98 10.22 -8.91 8.39
C TRP A 98 10.55 -7.45 8.13
N VAL A 99 11.62 -7.22 7.38
CA VAL A 99 11.94 -5.88 6.87
C VAL A 99 10.84 -5.41 5.94
N LEU A 100 10.33 -4.21 6.20
CA LEU A 100 9.32 -3.55 5.42
C LEU A 100 9.97 -2.66 4.36
N ARG A 101 9.41 -2.67 3.15
CA ARG A 101 9.76 -1.76 2.06
C ARG A 101 8.61 -0.79 1.84
N SER A 102 8.89 0.50 1.95
CA SER A 102 7.90 1.54 1.66
C SER A 102 7.49 1.47 0.18
N SER A 103 6.19 1.48 -0.07
CA SER A 103 5.60 1.47 -1.41
C SER A 103 5.00 2.84 -1.76
N PHE A 104 4.30 3.43 -0.80
CA PHE A 104 3.70 4.76 -0.87
C PHE A 104 3.57 5.32 0.55
N ALA A 105 3.06 6.53 0.73
CA ALA A 105 2.84 7.09 2.06
C ALA A 105 1.96 6.16 2.90
N ASP A 106 2.45 5.76 4.08
CA ASP A 106 1.77 4.82 4.99
C ASP A 106 1.58 3.39 4.44
N GLY A 107 2.05 3.11 3.23
CA GLY A 107 1.94 1.81 2.57
C GLY A 107 3.28 1.08 2.53
N PHE A 108 3.32 -0.12 3.09
CA PHE A 108 4.52 -0.95 3.16
C PHE A 108 4.25 -2.34 2.59
N ASN A 109 5.30 -2.97 2.06
CA ASN A 109 5.25 -4.36 1.66
C ASN A 109 6.40 -5.15 2.31
N THR A 110 6.20 -6.46 2.43
CA THR A 110 7.29 -7.40 2.70
C THR A 110 7.08 -8.69 1.91
N ARG A 111 8.13 -9.51 1.82
CA ARG A 111 8.04 -10.83 1.21
C ARG A 111 7.90 -11.90 2.28
N LEU A 112 6.68 -12.34 2.52
CA LEU A 112 6.34 -13.50 3.35
C LEU A 112 5.55 -14.47 2.46
N ARG A 113 6.19 -15.58 2.05
CA ARG A 113 5.75 -16.57 1.03
C ARG A 113 4.87 -15.99 -0.11
N GLY A 114 5.19 -14.78 -0.54
CA GLY A 114 4.34 -13.93 -1.38
C GLY A 114 4.55 -12.47 -1.02
N THR A 115 3.77 -11.56 -1.61
CA THR A 115 3.77 -10.15 -1.22
C THR A 115 2.70 -9.91 -0.17
N THR A 116 3.11 -9.45 1.01
CA THR A 116 2.20 -8.96 2.04
C THR A 116 2.19 -7.45 1.99
N THR A 117 1.00 -6.86 2.03
CA THR A 117 0.84 -5.40 2.05
C THR A 117 0.29 -4.96 3.40
N PHE A 118 0.85 -3.89 3.95
CA PHE A 118 0.39 -3.22 5.14
C PHE A 118 0.06 -1.78 4.81
N VAL A 119 -1.09 -1.28 5.24
CA VAL A 119 -1.50 0.12 5.09
C VAL A 119 -1.77 0.67 6.47
N PHE A 120 -0.93 1.59 6.92
CA PHE A 120 -1.08 2.26 8.21
C PHE A 120 -2.14 3.34 8.12
N GLU A 121 -2.88 3.47 9.22
CA GLU A 121 -3.93 4.47 9.39
C GLU A 121 -3.49 5.51 10.42
N ARG A 122 -3.86 6.75 10.15
CA ARG A 122 -3.56 7.89 11.02
C ARG A 122 -4.85 8.53 11.52
N ALA A 123 -4.83 9.00 12.76
CA ALA A 123 -5.86 9.87 13.30
C ALA A 123 -5.78 11.28 12.68
N ALA A 124 -6.75 12.13 13.01
CA ALA A 124 -6.84 13.50 12.51
C ALA A 124 -5.63 14.37 12.87
N ASP A 125 -4.95 14.05 13.98
CA ASP A 125 -3.72 14.69 14.44
C ASP A 125 -2.45 14.12 13.77
N SER A 126 -2.61 13.27 12.75
CA SER A 126 -1.55 12.56 12.03
C SER A 126 -0.82 11.48 12.83
N GLN A 127 -1.26 11.12 14.04
CA GLN A 127 -0.68 9.99 14.77
C GLN A 127 -1.09 8.66 14.14
N VAL A 128 -0.15 7.71 14.04
CA VAL A 128 -0.45 6.34 13.59
C VAL A 128 -1.25 5.63 14.66
N ILE A 129 -2.44 5.15 14.32
CA ILE A 129 -3.37 4.47 15.24
C ILE A 129 -3.51 2.96 14.97
N GLY A 130 -3.01 2.49 13.83
CA GLY A 130 -3.15 1.10 13.44
C GLY A 130 -2.68 0.84 12.02
N PHE A 131 -2.90 -0.38 11.55
CA PHE A 131 -2.76 -0.73 10.15
C PHE A 131 -3.69 -1.88 9.76
N SER A 132 -3.97 -1.96 8.46
CA SER A 132 -4.62 -3.10 7.82
C SER A 132 -3.60 -3.96 7.07
N ALA A 133 -3.74 -5.28 7.13
CA ALA A 133 -2.88 -6.23 6.44
C ALA A 133 -3.62 -7.06 5.37
N TRP A 134 -2.93 -7.33 4.26
CA TRP A 134 -3.37 -8.24 3.19
C TRP A 134 -2.33 -9.33 3.00
N VAL A 135 -2.71 -10.57 3.32
CA VAL A 135 -1.80 -11.72 3.32
C VAL A 135 -2.52 -12.97 2.84
N TYR A 136 -1.95 -13.70 1.88
CA TYR A 136 -2.46 -14.99 1.36
C TYR A 136 -3.98 -15.04 1.07
N GLY A 137 -4.54 -13.97 0.51
CA GLY A 137 -5.97 -13.90 0.21
C GLY A 137 -6.85 -13.42 1.35
N ALA A 138 -6.35 -13.41 2.60
CA ALA A 138 -6.96 -12.64 3.68
C ALA A 138 -6.77 -11.14 3.41
N ARG A 139 -7.83 -10.37 3.65
CA ARG A 139 -7.90 -8.94 3.34
C ARG A 139 -8.36 -8.18 4.56
N ASN A 140 -7.84 -6.96 4.74
CA ASN A 140 -8.28 -6.03 5.77
C ASN A 140 -8.16 -6.59 7.20
N ILE A 141 -7.11 -7.37 7.50
CA ILE A 141 -6.87 -7.79 8.87
C ILE A 141 -6.43 -6.55 9.66
N LEU A 142 -7.22 -6.15 10.64
CA LEU A 142 -6.99 -4.93 11.41
C LEU A 142 -6.04 -5.19 12.59
N PHE A 143 -5.08 -4.29 12.74
CA PHE A 143 -4.20 -4.18 13.89
C PHE A 143 -4.28 -2.77 14.46
N VAL A 144 -4.64 -2.64 15.74
CA VAL A 144 -4.74 -1.36 16.45
C VAL A 144 -3.48 -1.14 17.27
N LYS A 145 -2.93 0.08 17.24
CA LYS A 145 -1.75 0.45 18.03
C LYS A 145 -2.10 0.39 19.51
N GLU A 146 -1.35 -0.38 20.28
CA GLU A 146 -1.42 -0.38 21.73
C GLU A 146 -0.77 0.91 22.26
N LYS A 147 -1.26 1.39 23.42
CA LYS A 147 -0.77 2.63 24.06
C LYS A 147 0.66 2.51 24.55
#